data_AF-A0A3B0T0F7-F1
#
_entry.id   AF-A0A3B0T0F7-F1
#
_cell.length_a   1.000
_cell.length_b   1.000
_cell.length_c   1.000
_cell.angle_alpha   90.00
_cell.angle_beta   90.00
_cell.angle_gamma   90.00
#
_symmetry.space_group_name_H-M   'P 1'
#
loop_
_entity.id
_entity.type
_entity.pdbx_description
1 polymer ?
#
loop_
_entity_poly.entity_id
_entity_poly.type
_entity_poly.pdbx_seq_one_letter_code
_entity_poly.pdbx_strand_id
1 'polypeptide(L)' 'RDALNREESCGGHFREESQTEEGEALRDDKKYCYAAAWEFQGVGKDPNLHKENLTFEEVPLTQRSYK' A
#
# COMPACT_ATOMS: atom_id res chain seq x y z
N ARG A 1 7.05 -10.67 2.75
CA ARG A 1 5.60 -10.93 2.90
C ARG A 1 4.83 -9.62 2.80
N ASP A 2 5.16 -8.63 3.62
CA ASP A 2 4.50 -7.32 3.60
C ASP A 2 4.55 -6.62 2.23
N ALA A 3 5.74 -6.29 1.72
CA ALA A 3 5.90 -5.67 0.40
C ALA A 3 5.29 -6.49 -0.75
N LEU A 4 5.31 -7.83 -0.66
CA LEU A 4 4.70 -8.70 -1.67
C LEU A 4 3.17 -8.60 -1.65
N ASN A 5 2.56 -8.52 -0.46
CA ASN A 5 1.10 -8.40 -0.29
C ASN A 5 0.54 -7.09 -0.83
N ARG A 6 1.37 -6.04 -0.89
CA ARG A 6 0.99 -4.71 -1.39
C ARG A 6 1.35 -4.58 -2.87
N GLU A 7 0.44 -4.99 -3.74
CA GLU A 7 0.53 -4.95 -5.21
C GLU A 7 0.13 -3.58 -5.77
N GLU A 8 0.85 -2.56 -5.34
CA GLU A 8 0.76 -1.18 -5.85
C GLU A 8 2.12 -0.47 -5.65
N SER A 9 2.23 0.77 -6.14
CA SER A 9 3.29 1.69 -5.73
C SER A 9 2.71 2.87 -4.95
N CYS A 10 3.22 3.11 -3.74
CA CYS A 10 2.77 4.21 -2.88
C CYS A 10 3.90 4.71 -1.97
N GLY A 11 4.30 5.97 -2.15
CA GLY A 11 5.38 6.56 -1.36
C GLY A 11 6.73 5.90 -1.63
N GLY A 12 7.41 5.42 -0.58
CA GLY A 12 8.70 4.73 -0.70
C GLY A 12 8.61 3.26 -1.13
N HIS A 13 7.40 2.69 -1.20
CA HIS A 13 7.17 1.34 -1.75
C HIS A 13 6.88 1.46 -3.25
N PHE A 14 7.80 0.97 -4.08
CA PHE A 14 7.72 1.09 -5.53
C PHE A 14 7.88 -0.28 -6.19
N ARG A 15 7.03 -0.55 -7.18
CA ARG A 15 6.98 -1.78 -7.97
C ARG A 15 6.93 -1.39 -9.44
N GLU A 16 7.82 -1.95 -10.25
CA GLU A 16 7.91 -1.64 -11.69
C GLU A 16 6.65 -2.07 -12.44
N GLU A 17 5.95 -3.10 -11.96
CA GLU A 17 4.66 -3.52 -12.50
C GLU A 17 3.49 -2.62 -12.09
N SER A 18 3.71 -1.64 -11.21
CA SER A 18 2.71 -0.70 -10.69
C SER A 18 3.23 0.74 -10.79
N GLN A 19 3.57 1.16 -12.00
CA GLN A 19 3.98 2.52 -12.32
C GLN A 19 3.13 3.10 -13.46
N THR A 20 3.05 4.42 -13.55
CA THR A 20 2.48 5.09 -14.73
C THR A 20 3.37 4.91 -15.94
N GLU A 21 2.90 5.28 -17.14
CA GLU A 21 3.71 5.23 -18.36
C GLU A 21 4.99 6.08 -18.27
N GLU A 22 5.00 7.08 -17.41
CA GLU A 22 6.15 7.96 -17.15
C GLU A 22 7.03 7.52 -15.98
N GLY A 23 6.77 6.34 -15.41
CA GLY A 23 7.56 5.77 -14.33
C GLY A 23 7.27 6.36 -12.95
N GLU A 24 6.14 7.04 -12.77
CA GLU A 24 5.71 7.51 -11.45
C GLU A 24 4.95 6.41 -10.69
N ALA A 25 4.89 6.51 -9.36
CA ALA A 25 4.17 5.54 -8.54
C ALA A 25 2.66 5.50 -8.89
N LEU A 26 2.16 4.32 -9.25
CA LEU A 26 0.74 4.07 -9.46
C LEU A 26 0.11 3.46 -8.19
N ARG A 27 -0.62 4.28 -7.45
CA ARG A 27 -1.33 3.90 -6.21
C ARG A 27 -2.72 3.37 -6.51
N ASP A 28 -3.16 2.32 -5.80
CA ASP A 28 -4.49 1.71 -5.87
C ASP A 28 -5.26 1.92 -4.56
N ASP A 29 -5.86 3.10 -4.45
CA ASP A 29 -6.67 3.52 -3.28
C ASP A 29 -7.92 2.65 -3.08
N LYS A 30 -8.37 1.88 -4.08
CA LYS A 30 -9.53 1.00 -3.91
C LYS A 30 -9.18 -0.25 -3.12
N LYS A 31 -7.96 -0.76 -3.27
CA LYS A 31 -7.51 -2.00 -2.61
C LYS A 31 -6.66 -1.74 -1.38
N TYR A 32 -5.87 -0.66 -1.36
CA TYR A 32 -4.78 -0.48 -0.39
C TYR A 32 -4.90 0.79 0.47
N CYS A 33 -6.09 1.39 0.55
CA CYS A 33 -6.39 2.50 1.46
C CYS A 33 -6.54 2.03 2.92
N TYR A 34 -5.46 1.47 3.47
CA TYR A 34 -5.34 1.00 4.84
C TYR A 34 -3.89 1.08 5.35
N ALA A 35 -3.75 1.22 6.66
CA ALA A 35 -2.52 0.90 7.38
C ALA A 35 -2.54 -0.60 7.76
N ALA A 36 -1.37 -1.24 7.79
CA ALA A 36 -1.28 -2.65 8.13
C ALA A 36 -0.08 -2.97 9.01
N ALA A 37 -0.25 -4.00 9.83
CA ALA A 37 0.80 -4.56 10.67
C ALA A 37 0.72 -6.08 10.68
N TRP A 38 1.88 -6.73 10.64
CA TRP A 38 1.98 -8.18 10.80
C TRP A 38 2.29 -8.50 12.26
N GLU A 39 1.34 -9.15 12.92
CA GLU A 39 1.49 -9.63 14.29
C GLU A 39 2.31 -10.92 14.31
N PHE A 40 3.38 -10.94 15.12
CA PHE A 40 4.15 -12.15 15.35
C PHE A 40 3.38 -13.11 16.27
N GLN A 41 3.07 -14.31 15.75
CA GLN A 41 2.29 -15.33 16.47
C GLN A 41 3.15 -16.38 17.20
N GLY A 42 4.47 -16.28 17.11
CA GLY A 42 5.41 -17.30 17.61
C GLY A 42 6.15 -18.03 16.47
N VAL A 43 7.23 -18.71 16.83
CA VAL A 43 8.08 -19.41 15.85
C VAL A 43 7.32 -20.55 15.18
N GLY A 44 7.40 -20.64 13.85
CA GLY A 44 6.74 -21.70 13.07
C GLY A 44 5.24 -21.48 12.83
N LYS A 45 4.67 -20.39 13.34
CA LYS A 45 3.29 -19.97 13.04
C LYS A 45 3.27 -18.87 12.00
N ASP A 46 2.25 -18.87 11.15
CA ASP A 46 2.04 -17.76 10.24
C ASP A 46 1.65 -16.49 11.01
N PRO A 47 2.21 -15.32 10.64
CA PRO A 47 1.86 -14.05 11.24
C PRO A 47 0.44 -13.65 10.82
N ASN A 48 -0.24 -12.93 11.70
CA ASN A 48 -1.57 -12.41 11.42
C ASN A 48 -1.48 -11.00 10.81
N LEU A 49 -2.26 -10.73 9.76
CA LEU A 49 -2.29 -9.41 9.12
C LEU A 49 -3.44 -8.59 9.71
N HIS A 50 -3.10 -7.52 10.42
CA HIS A 50 -4.06 -6.53 10.86
C HIS A 50 -4.13 -5.39 9.84
N LYS A 51 -5.35 -4.95 9.53
CA LYS A 51 -5.61 -3.82 8.62
C LYS A 51 -6.54 -2.82 9.29
N GLU A 52 -6.16 -1.56 9.22
CA GLU A 52 -6.98 -0.42 9.64
C GLU A 52 -7.29 0.44 8.42
N ASN A 53 -8.56 0.50 8.03
CA ASN A 53 -8.99 1.27 6.88
C ASN A 53 -8.81 2.77 7.13
N LEU A 54 -8.32 3.48 6.12
CA LEU A 54 -8.16 4.93 6.18
C LEU A 54 -9.30 5.60 5.43
N THR A 55 -9.95 6.58 6.07
CA THR A 55 -11.00 7.40 5.47
C THR A 55 -10.58 8.86 5.49
N PHE A 56 -10.75 9.54 4.36
CA PHE A 56 -10.34 10.94 4.18
C PHE A 56 -11.57 11.80 3.86
N GLU A 57 -12.03 12.57 4.83
CA GLU A 57 -13.24 13.39 4.72
C GLU A 57 -12.94 14.82 4.22
N GLU A 58 -11.90 15.44 4.79
CA GLU A 58 -11.58 16.85 4.53
C GLU A 58 -10.74 17.07 3.26
N VAL A 59 -9.87 16.10 2.95
CA VAL A 59 -8.95 16.18 1.81
C VAL A 59 -9.12 14.91 0.98
N PRO A 60 -9.82 14.98 -0.17
CA PRO A 60 -9.96 13.83 -1.05
C PRO A 60 -8.61 13.33 -1.55
N LEU A 61 -8.50 12.00 -1.69
CA LEU A 61 -7.31 11.38 -2.25
C LEU A 61 -7.11 11.79 -3.70
N THR A 62 -5.90 12.25 -4.01
CA THR A 62 -5.45 12.54 -5.38
C THR A 62 -4.19 11.76 -5.70
N GLN A 63 -3.98 11.48 -6.99
CA GLN A 63 -2.73 10.91 -7.47
C GLN A 63 -1.69 12.02 -7.56
N ARG A 64 -0.52 11.79 -6.94
CA ARG A 64 0.58 12.75 -6.95
C ARG A 64 1.37 12.60 -8.25
N SER A 65 1.58 13.72 -8.95
CA SER A 65 2.52 13.82 -10.08
C SER A 65 3.50 14.95 -9.83
N TYR A 66 4.74 14.82 -10.31
CA TYR A 66 5.80 15.82 -10.16
C TYR A 66 6.05 16.66 -11.42
N LYS A 67 5.19 16.52 -12.43
CA LYS A 67 5.17 17.39 -13.60
C LYS A 67 4.64 18.79 -13.26
#